data_AF-A0A081AVX0-F1
#
_entry.id   AF-A0A081AVX0-F1
#
_cell.length_a   1.000
_cell.length_b   1.000
_cell.length_c   1.000
_cell.angle_alpha   90.00
_cell.angle_beta   90.00
_cell.angle_gamma   90.00
#
_symmetry.space_group_name_H-M   'P 1'
#
loop_
_entity.id
_entity.type
_entity.pdbx_description
1 polymer ?
#
loop_
_entity_poly.entity_id
_entity_poly.type
_entity_poly.pdbx_seq_one_letter_code
_entity_poly.pdbx_strand_id
1 'polypeptide(L)'
;MSMAMAMARVFGCSASTTARVGATTEGVYTLSRRWATKKAGGSTKNGRDSESKRLGVKKFGGQSVLAGNIIIRQRGTKYHPGTGVGLGKDHTIFATRDGFVRFWYNVPKKRQEVSVKATREVQRAVAKSSA
;
A
#
# COMPACT_ATOMS: atom_id res chain seq x y z
N MET A 1 30.07 30.26 33.54
CA MET A 1 30.96 30.27 34.72
C MET A 1 31.95 29.14 34.51
N SER A 2 33.15 29.48 34.06
CA SER A 2 34.36 29.48 34.91
C SER A 2 34.86 28.04 35.09
N MET A 3 36.13 27.67 34.90
CA MET A 3 37.36 28.45 34.89
C MET A 3 38.51 27.45 34.58
N ALA A 4 39.60 27.98 34.03
CA ALA A 4 40.98 27.66 34.39
C ALA A 4 41.60 26.30 33.94
N MET A 5 42.72 26.31 33.20
CA MET A 5 44.11 26.56 33.67
C MET A 5 44.54 25.52 34.71
N ALA A 6 45.72 24.93 34.72
CA ALA A 6 46.95 25.03 33.94
C ALA A 6 47.83 23.83 34.39
N MET A 7 48.87 23.50 33.63
CA MET A 7 50.26 23.54 34.10
C MET A 7 51.14 22.66 33.23
N ALA A 8 52.15 23.32 32.68
CA ALA A 8 53.27 22.74 31.97
C ALA A 8 54.13 21.88 32.88
N ARG A 9 54.74 20.84 32.30
CA ARG A 9 56.12 20.48 32.61
C ARG A 9 56.90 20.27 31.32
N VAL A 10 57.70 21.28 31.03
CA VAL A 10 58.87 21.21 30.17
C VAL A 10 59.96 20.52 31.00
N PHE A 11 60.54 19.46 30.48
CA PHE A 11 61.91 19.08 30.80
C PHE A 11 62.59 18.68 29.50
N GLY A 12 63.43 19.58 29.00
CA GLY A 12 64.33 19.30 27.91
C GLY A 12 65.43 18.34 28.35
N CYS A 13 65.85 17.48 27.43
CA CYS A 13 67.15 16.83 27.49
C CYS A 13 67.88 17.11 26.18
N SER A 14 69.18 17.36 26.32
CA SER A 14 70.07 18.09 25.44
C SER A 14 70.57 17.31 24.23
N ALA A 15 70.98 18.08 23.22
CA ALA A 15 71.53 17.70 21.94
C ALA A 15 72.72 16.71 21.95
N SER A 16 72.87 15.96 20.85
CA SER A 16 74.09 15.86 20.01
C SER A 16 73.93 14.63 19.08
N THR A 17 73.88 14.82 17.76
CA THR A 17 75.03 14.75 16.81
C THR A 17 74.99 13.44 15.99
N THR A 18 74.74 13.63 14.70
CA THR A 18 75.32 12.92 13.54
C THR A 18 75.12 11.40 13.40
N ALA A 19 74.31 11.01 12.40
CA ALA A 19 74.77 10.14 11.31
C ALA A 19 73.76 10.14 10.16
N ARG A 20 74.21 10.58 8.98
CA ARG A 20 73.60 10.27 7.68
C ARG A 20 74.19 8.95 7.17
N VAL A 21 73.35 7.97 6.86
CA VAL A 21 73.42 7.00 5.74
C VAL A 21 71.99 6.44 5.67
N GLY A 22 71.23 6.31 4.59
CA GLY A 22 71.42 6.40 3.15
C GLY A 22 70.38 5.44 2.54
N ALA A 23 69.47 6.00 1.73
CA ALA A 23 68.55 5.37 0.77
C ALA A 23 67.58 4.24 1.22
N THR A 24 66.28 4.47 1.00
CA THR A 24 65.51 3.77 -0.06
C THR A 24 64.13 4.41 -0.28
N THR A 25 63.97 4.97 -1.49
CA THR A 25 62.78 4.94 -2.37
C THR A 25 61.41 5.45 -1.88
N GLU A 26 61.01 6.54 -2.56
CA GLU A 26 59.66 6.90 -3.02
C GLU A 26 58.57 7.21 -1.98
N GLY A 27 58.35 8.50 -1.73
CA GLY A 27 57.24 9.00 -0.92
C GLY A 27 56.70 10.32 -1.44
N VAL A 28 56.34 10.37 -2.74
CA VAL A 28 55.67 11.52 -3.34
C VAL A 28 54.31 11.10 -3.87
N TYR A 29 53.23 11.47 -3.17
CA TYR A 29 51.92 11.68 -3.81
C TYR A 29 50.99 12.47 -2.90
N THR A 30 50.81 13.73 -3.29
CA THR A 30 49.55 14.46 -3.38
C THR A 30 48.35 13.92 -2.56
N LEU A 31 47.77 14.81 -1.74
CA LEU A 31 46.42 14.68 -1.20
C LEU A 31 45.40 14.56 -2.34
N SER A 32 45.23 13.35 -2.88
CA SER A 32 44.16 13.02 -3.80
C SER A 32 42.86 12.91 -2.99
N ARG A 33 42.07 13.98 -3.02
CA ARG A 33 40.66 13.95 -2.67
C ARG A 33 40.00 12.90 -3.59
N ARG A 34 39.62 11.74 -3.05
CA ARG A 34 39.03 10.64 -3.84
C ARG A 34 37.54 10.90 -4.01
N TRP A 35 37.08 10.97 -5.26
CA TRP A 35 35.66 11.12 -5.57
C TRP A 35 34.94 9.84 -5.16
N ALA A 36 33.66 9.98 -4.81
CA ALA A 36 32.78 8.88 -4.43
C ALA A 36 33.04 7.65 -5.31
N THR A 37 33.45 6.55 -4.68
CA THR A 37 33.52 5.26 -5.37
C THR A 37 32.10 4.92 -5.79
N LYS A 38 31.87 4.81 -7.10
CA LYS A 38 30.65 4.37 -7.79
C LYS A 38 29.48 4.03 -6.86
N LYS A 39 28.29 4.64 -7.04
CA LYS A 39 27.02 4.07 -6.53
C LYS A 39 26.83 2.68 -7.14
N ALA A 40 27.52 1.70 -6.60
CA ALA A 40 27.45 0.32 -7.01
C ALA A 40 26.14 -0.25 -6.48
N GLY A 41 25.44 -0.97 -7.36
CA GLY A 41 24.32 -1.81 -6.99
C GLY A 41 22.99 -1.07 -7.08
N GLY A 42 22.38 -1.13 -8.27
CA GLY A 42 21.02 -0.67 -8.51
C GLY A 42 19.98 -1.30 -7.58
N SER A 43 18.77 -0.75 -7.69
CA SER A 43 17.54 -1.16 -6.99
C SER A 43 17.60 -2.59 -6.43
N THR A 44 17.55 -2.72 -5.10
CA THR A 44 17.22 -3.99 -4.45
C THR A 44 15.96 -4.52 -5.12
N LYS A 45 16.04 -5.67 -5.78
CA LYS A 45 14.98 -6.18 -6.68
C LYS A 45 13.63 -6.18 -5.95
N ASN A 46 12.76 -5.24 -6.29
CA ASN A 46 11.38 -5.22 -5.81
C ASN A 46 10.59 -6.25 -6.61
N GLY A 47 10.48 -7.47 -6.07
CA GLY A 47 9.76 -8.60 -6.67
C GLY A 47 8.77 -9.23 -5.70
N ARG A 48 8.10 -8.42 -4.86
CA ARG A 48 7.09 -8.90 -3.92
C ARG A 48 5.70 -8.53 -4.44
N ASP A 49 5.02 -9.53 -4.97
CA ASP A 49 3.60 -9.44 -5.31
C ASP A 49 2.76 -10.30 -4.38
N SER A 50 1.48 -9.95 -4.27
CA SER A 50 0.50 -10.68 -3.48
C SER A 50 -0.44 -11.47 -4.38
N GLU A 51 -0.82 -12.66 -3.93
CA GLU A 51 -1.85 -13.45 -4.61
C GLU A 51 -3.16 -12.68 -4.80
N SER A 52 -3.77 -12.85 -5.97
CA SER A 52 -5.04 -12.20 -6.30
C SER A 52 -6.15 -12.61 -5.33
N LYS A 53 -6.80 -11.61 -4.73
CA LYS A 53 -7.88 -11.83 -3.74
C LYS A 53 -9.25 -12.06 -4.38
N ARG A 54 -9.32 -12.14 -5.73
CA ARG A 54 -10.53 -12.45 -6.52
C ARG A 54 -11.75 -11.58 -6.15
N LEU A 55 -11.49 -10.31 -5.83
CA LEU A 55 -12.49 -9.30 -5.53
C LEU A 55 -13.33 -8.97 -6.79
N GLY A 56 -14.45 -8.28 -6.59
CA GLY A 56 -15.32 -7.80 -7.65
C GLY A 56 -16.74 -8.32 -7.56
N VAL A 57 -17.51 -8.00 -8.59
CA VAL A 57 -18.91 -8.40 -8.77
C VAL A 57 -18.98 -9.88 -9.14
N LYS A 58 -19.91 -10.61 -8.53
CA LYS A 58 -20.20 -12.02 -8.79
C LYS A 58 -21.55 -12.22 -9.46
N LYS A 59 -22.51 -11.33 -9.19
CA LYS A 59 -23.84 -11.33 -9.83
C LYS A 59 -24.13 -9.95 -10.41
N PHE A 60 -24.44 -9.92 -11.70
CA PHE A 60 -24.76 -8.70 -12.42
C PHE A 60 -26.25 -8.33 -12.29
N GLY A 61 -26.61 -7.14 -12.77
CA GLY A 61 -28.00 -6.68 -12.77
C GLY A 61 -28.88 -7.61 -13.62
N GLY A 62 -30.09 -7.91 -13.15
CA GLY A 62 -31.04 -8.78 -13.82
C GLY A 62 -30.79 -10.29 -13.64
N GLN A 63 -29.74 -10.70 -12.91
CA GLN A 63 -29.52 -12.11 -12.59
C GLN A 63 -30.35 -12.57 -11.39
N SER A 64 -30.83 -13.81 -11.44
CA SER A 64 -31.51 -14.46 -10.32
C SER A 64 -30.50 -14.84 -9.22
N VAL A 65 -30.86 -14.56 -7.98
CA VAL A 65 -30.10 -14.90 -6.79
C VAL A 65 -31.00 -15.59 -5.78
N LEU A 66 -30.41 -16.52 -5.04
CA LEU A 66 -31.01 -17.12 -3.86
C LEU A 66 -30.50 -16.40 -2.60
N ALA A 67 -31.22 -16.55 -1.49
CA ALA A 67 -30.76 -16.11 -0.18
C ALA A 67 -29.40 -16.74 0.16
N GLY A 68 -28.49 -15.94 0.71
CA GLY A 68 -27.11 -16.33 1.02
C GLY A 68 -26.11 -16.14 -0.13
N ASN A 69 -26.56 -15.93 -1.37
CA ASN A 69 -25.64 -15.75 -2.49
C ASN A 69 -24.84 -14.44 -2.37
N ILE A 70 -23.55 -14.52 -2.67
CA ILE A 70 -22.66 -13.35 -2.69
C ILE A 70 -22.86 -12.58 -4.00
N ILE A 71 -23.15 -11.28 -3.89
CA ILE A 71 -23.32 -10.38 -5.03
C ILE A 71 -22.00 -9.69 -5.35
N ILE A 72 -21.30 -9.14 -4.35
CA ILE A 72 -20.02 -8.41 -4.52
C ILE A 72 -19.08 -8.73 -3.37
N ARG A 73 -17.81 -8.99 -3.70
CA ARG A 73 -16.68 -8.96 -2.74
C ARG A 73 -15.87 -7.69 -2.99
N GLN A 74 -15.78 -6.80 -2.01
CA GLN A 74 -15.14 -5.49 -2.17
C GLN A 74 -14.18 -5.17 -1.03
N ARG A 75 -13.37 -4.13 -1.23
CA ARG A 75 -12.61 -3.48 -0.17
C ARG A 75 -13.22 -2.11 0.06
N GLY A 76 -13.61 -1.85 1.31
CA GLY A 76 -14.51 -0.74 1.63
C GLY A 76 -15.88 -0.88 0.96
N THR A 77 -16.70 0.16 1.09
CA THR A 77 -18.07 0.19 0.55
C THR A 77 -18.14 1.04 -0.71
N LYS A 78 -17.75 0.48 -1.87
CA LYS A 78 -18.03 1.10 -3.18
C LYS A 78 -19.51 1.04 -3.48
N TYR A 79 -20.09 -0.13 -3.23
CA TYR A 79 -21.51 -0.39 -3.27
C TYR A 79 -22.07 -0.47 -1.86
N HIS A 80 -23.29 0.05 -1.69
CA HIS A 80 -24.00 0.05 -0.43
C HIS A 80 -25.18 -0.93 -0.48
N PRO A 81 -25.51 -1.58 0.64
CA PRO A 81 -26.67 -2.46 0.71
C PRO A 81 -27.95 -1.63 0.63
N GLY A 82 -28.89 -2.11 -0.18
CA GLY A 82 -30.26 -1.63 -0.25
C GLY A 82 -31.25 -2.70 0.18
N THR A 83 -32.47 -2.68 -0.36
CA THR A 83 -33.53 -3.60 0.04
C THR A 83 -33.21 -5.06 -0.32
N GLY A 84 -33.35 -5.98 0.65
CA GLY A 84 -33.19 -7.43 0.44
C GLY A 84 -31.74 -7.90 0.39
N VAL A 85 -30.81 -7.07 0.88
CA VAL A 85 -29.37 -7.29 0.80
C VAL A 85 -28.74 -6.98 2.15
N GLY A 86 -27.79 -7.82 2.57
CA GLY A 86 -27.00 -7.65 3.80
C GLY A 86 -25.55 -7.26 3.51
N LEU A 87 -24.87 -6.77 4.55
CA LEU A 87 -23.45 -6.44 4.54
C LEU A 87 -22.69 -7.33 5.54
N GLY A 88 -21.63 -8.00 5.08
CA GLY A 88 -20.74 -8.80 5.92
C GLY A 88 -19.63 -7.97 6.58
N LYS A 89 -18.85 -8.60 7.47
CA LYS A 89 -17.72 -7.98 8.18
C LYS A 89 -16.66 -7.40 7.24
N ASP A 90 -16.38 -8.07 6.12
CA ASP A 90 -15.43 -7.62 5.11
C ASP A 90 -16.08 -6.72 4.03
N HIS A 91 -17.25 -6.15 4.31
CA HIS A 91 -18.08 -5.38 3.38
C HIS A 91 -18.54 -6.17 2.15
N THR A 92 -18.50 -7.51 2.21
CA THR A 92 -19.13 -8.37 1.21
C THR A 92 -20.64 -8.15 1.22
N ILE A 93 -21.22 -7.99 0.04
CA ILE A 93 -22.66 -7.82 -0.15
C ILE A 93 -23.27 -9.16 -0.52
N PHE A 94 -24.27 -9.60 0.25
CA PHE A 94 -24.97 -10.87 0.04
C PHE A 94 -26.49 -10.67 -0.01
N ALA A 95 -27.18 -11.56 -0.72
CA ALA A 95 -28.63 -11.54 -0.83
C ALA A 95 -29.28 -12.13 0.44
N THR A 96 -30.28 -11.45 1.00
CA THR A 96 -31.06 -11.98 2.15
C THR A 96 -32.30 -12.74 1.69
N ARG A 97 -32.78 -12.48 0.47
CA ARG A 97 -33.98 -13.07 -0.11
C ARG A 97 -33.75 -13.43 -1.57
N ASP A 98 -34.57 -14.35 -2.07
CA ASP A 98 -34.53 -14.75 -3.48
C ASP A 98 -35.12 -13.66 -4.38
N GLY A 99 -34.55 -13.49 -5.56
CA GLY A 99 -35.03 -12.50 -6.53
C GLY A 99 -34.00 -12.10 -7.56
N PHE A 100 -34.13 -10.90 -8.07
CA PHE A 100 -33.25 -10.34 -9.11
C PHE A 100 -32.44 -9.16 -8.59
N VAL A 101 -31.15 -9.14 -8.91
CA VAL A 101 -30.24 -8.06 -8.50
C VAL A 101 -30.50 -6.81 -9.34
N ARG A 102 -30.59 -5.65 -8.68
CA ARG A 102 -30.69 -4.34 -9.33
C ARG A 102 -29.70 -3.37 -8.69
N PHE A 103 -28.84 -2.84 -9.54
CA PHE A 103 -27.93 -1.74 -9.23
C PHE A 103 -28.62 -0.43 -9.57
N TRP A 104 -28.51 0.56 -8.68
CA TRP A 104 -29.01 1.90 -8.94
C TRP A 104 -28.17 2.95 -8.21
N TYR A 105 -28.16 4.17 -8.75
CA TYR A 105 -27.48 5.29 -8.12
C TYR A 105 -28.47 6.07 -7.26
N ASN A 106 -28.17 6.18 -5.98
CA ASN A 106 -28.96 6.92 -5.03
C ASN A 106 -28.56 8.39 -5.07
N VAL A 107 -29.37 9.22 -5.73
CA VAL A 107 -29.14 10.66 -5.93
C VAL A 107 -29.01 11.43 -4.61
N PRO A 108 -29.94 11.33 -3.65
CA PRO A 108 -29.83 12.11 -2.41
C PRO A 108 -28.61 11.71 -1.57
N LYS A 109 -28.25 10.42 -1.57
CA LYS A 109 -27.10 9.92 -0.80
C LYS A 109 -25.80 9.89 -1.61
N LYS A 110 -25.83 10.35 -2.87
CA LYS A 110 -24.73 10.37 -3.85
C LYS A 110 -23.88 9.10 -3.87
N ARG A 111 -24.52 7.92 -3.87
CA ARG A 111 -23.81 6.63 -3.78
C ARG A 111 -24.50 5.52 -4.56
N GLN A 112 -23.72 4.52 -4.99
CA GLN A 112 -24.26 3.33 -5.64
C GLN A 112 -24.82 2.34 -4.62
N GLU A 113 -26.03 1.85 -4.88
CA GLU A 113 -26.77 0.96 -4.00
C GLU A 113 -27.19 -0.31 -4.76
N VAL A 114 -27.21 -1.42 -4.03
CA VAL A 114 -27.51 -2.75 -4.56
C VAL A 114 -28.72 -3.29 -3.84
N SER A 115 -29.75 -3.63 -4.61
CA SER A 115 -31.01 -4.15 -4.08
C SER A 115 -31.36 -5.46 -4.77
N VAL A 116 -32.09 -6.33 -4.07
CA VAL A 116 -32.68 -7.53 -4.65
C VAL A 116 -34.20 -7.35 -4.65
N LYS A 117 -34.78 -7.32 -5.85
CA LYS A 117 -36.23 -7.26 -6.07
C LYS A 117 -36.80 -8.68 -6.05
N ALA A 118 -37.86 -8.91 -5.29
CA ALA A 118 -38.46 -10.24 -5.20
C ALA A 118 -39.01 -10.65 -6.58
N THR A 119 -38.89 -11.94 -6.92
CA THR A 119 -39.38 -12.48 -8.21
C THR A 119 -40.82 -12.10 -8.50
N ARG A 120 -41.69 -12.18 -7.48
CA ARG A 120 -43.11 -11.80 -7.58
C ARG A 120 -43.32 -10.32 -7.92
N GLU A 121 -42.48 -9.43 -7.41
CA GLU A 121 -42.56 -7.99 -7.71
C GLU A 121 -42.18 -7.72 -9.17
N VAL A 122 -41.15 -8.40 -9.68
CA VAL A 122 -40.72 -8.28 -11.07
C VAL A 122 -41.81 -8.81 -12.02
N GLN A 123 -42.39 -9.97 -11.73
CA GLN A 123 -43.49 -10.54 -12.53
C GLN A 123 -44.70 -9.61 -12.61
N ARG A 124 -45.09 -9.00 -11.48
CA ARG A 124 -46.18 -8.01 -11.45
C ARG A 124 -45.87 -6.76 -12.28
N ALA A 125 -44.62 -6.29 -12.26
CA ALA A 125 -44.22 -5.12 -13.03
C ALA A 125 -44.25 -5.39 -14.55
N VAL A 126 -43.75 -6.56 -14.98
CA VAL A 126 -43.80 -6.98 -16.40
C VAL A 126 -45.24 -7.17 -16.88
N ALA A 127 -46.11 -7.77 -16.06
CA ALA A 127 -47.53 -7.93 -16.40
C ALA A 127 -48.25 -6.58 -16.61
N LYS A 128 -47.87 -5.54 -15.86
CA LYS A 128 -48.44 -4.18 -15.99
C LYS A 128 -47.93 -3.38 -17.19
N SER A 129 -46.77 -3.70 -17.74
CA SER A 129 -46.22 -3.02 -18.92
C SER A 129 -46.67 -3.63 -20.25
N SER A 130 -47.42 -4.73 -20.19
CA SER A 130 -47.85 -5.53 -21.36
C SER A 130 -49.33 -5.36 -21.69
N ALA A 131 -50.03 -4.50 -20.96
CA ALA A 131 -51.42 -4.11 -21.13
C ALA A 131 -51.48 -2.60 -21.37
#